data_AF-A0A317C311-F1
#
_entry.id   AF-A0A317C311-F1
#
_cell.length_a   1.000
_cell.length_b   1.000
_cell.length_c   1.000
_cell.angle_alpha   90.00
_cell.angle_beta   90.00
_cell.angle_gamma   90.00
#
_symmetry.space_group_name_H-M   'P 1'
#
loop_
_entity.id
_entity.type
_entity.pdbx_description
1 polymer ?
#
loop_
_entity_poly.entity_id
_entity_poly.type
_entity_poly.pdbx_seq_one_letter_code
_entity_poly.pdbx_strand_id
1 'polypeptide(L)'
;KNDALLAPVEQVRTVINPEKICDLYEVYVPSAAVFRGVDSVDNVDFFGKKKVLIEAVAGSGKSLLMRHLCMKERDREQYIPLFIEFRNLDSKSGLDEAILAHLDELGIEADPEIFAVLMKSNRLVLLLDGFDEIKSSERSRMARELESLARAYPDTTVVVSSRPNSGLGGSVYFHTFPILPLSEETKKEFIIKLTENKQDREMILDVIFCSDILPEVTATPLMLTLFVITFKARQFKPDTVAEFYSLIFPTMLYRHDRMKVGFKRDRESGLSDFIIQKLFETFCFLTQKIDVLRSDRYKLLGVIEEAVKFEGITSVVPESLLSDYLKITGLLVSDGFESYSFSHKSIQEFFSASFVSRLPEDSKKVYYESLIGNDEKFAKWRNTLFFLSTIDQTSYLRFYLLPTKKRLLGLTEGEVADVGYADMVAVIGQDTRVKATEEGEFLGIYWDDRWLLLISLNLVGLLRQILKLF
;
A
#
# COMPACT_ATOMS: atom_id res chain seq x y z
N LYS A 1 13.00 -33.94 -5.82
CA LYS A 1 12.25 -33.63 -4.59
C LYS A 1 11.98 -32.13 -4.45
N ASN A 2 12.95 -31.25 -4.74
CA ASN A 2 12.76 -29.78 -4.75
C ASN A 2 11.57 -29.31 -5.64
N ASP A 3 11.35 -29.94 -6.79
CA ASP A 3 10.29 -29.53 -7.74
C ASP A 3 8.86 -29.60 -7.18
N ALA A 4 8.55 -30.58 -6.32
CA ALA A 4 7.22 -30.71 -5.73
C ALA A 4 7.00 -29.74 -4.55
N LEU A 5 8.09 -29.31 -3.90
CA LEU A 5 8.08 -28.49 -2.70
C LEU A 5 7.87 -27.00 -3.01
N LEU A 6 8.32 -26.56 -4.20
CA LEU A 6 8.25 -25.16 -4.63
C LEU A 6 7.15 -24.89 -5.67
N ALA A 7 6.39 -25.91 -6.08
CA ALA A 7 5.25 -25.74 -6.99
C ALA A 7 4.21 -24.68 -6.50
N PRO A 8 3.92 -24.54 -5.18
CA PRO A 8 3.06 -23.46 -4.69
C PRO A 8 3.71 -22.06 -4.75
N VAL A 9 5.04 -21.99 -4.84
CA VAL A 9 5.80 -20.73 -4.94
C VAL A 9 5.76 -20.18 -6.36
N GLU A 10 5.82 -21.07 -7.37
CA GLU A 10 5.71 -20.78 -8.81
C GLU A 10 4.32 -20.29 -9.23
N GLN A 11 3.29 -20.64 -8.46
CA GLN A 11 1.90 -20.38 -8.80
C GLN A 11 1.38 -19.12 -8.10
N VAL A 12 0.97 -18.12 -8.88
CA VAL A 12 0.49 -16.83 -8.36
C VAL A 12 -0.86 -16.41 -8.92
N ARG A 13 -1.65 -15.74 -8.09
CA ARG A 13 -2.84 -15.01 -8.53
C ARG A 13 -2.51 -13.53 -8.65
N THR A 14 -3.02 -12.88 -9.68
CA THR A 14 -2.77 -11.46 -9.96
C THR A 14 -4.06 -10.69 -9.99
N VAL A 15 -3.99 -9.36 -9.84
CA VAL A 15 -5.15 -8.48 -10.00
C VAL A 15 -5.68 -8.51 -11.45
N ILE A 16 -4.83 -8.84 -12.42
CA ILE A 16 -5.22 -9.00 -13.83
C ILE A 16 -6.10 -10.24 -13.99
N ASN A 17 -5.69 -11.34 -13.35
CA ASN A 17 -6.32 -12.66 -13.43
C ASN A 17 -6.61 -13.22 -12.03
N PRO A 18 -7.62 -12.70 -11.31
CA PRO A 18 -7.90 -13.13 -9.93
C PRO A 18 -8.41 -14.58 -9.84
N GLU A 19 -9.04 -15.09 -10.90
CA GLU A 19 -9.60 -16.46 -10.94
C GLU A 19 -8.64 -17.50 -11.54
N LYS A 20 -7.56 -17.08 -12.22
CA LYS A 20 -6.60 -17.99 -12.86
C LYS A 20 -5.28 -17.97 -12.09
N ILE A 21 -4.83 -19.16 -11.70
CA ILE A 21 -3.46 -19.36 -11.24
C ILE A 21 -2.54 -19.23 -12.46
N CYS A 22 -1.63 -18.27 -12.41
CA CYS A 22 -0.65 -17.99 -13.46
C CYS A 22 0.74 -18.42 -12.98
N ASP A 23 1.61 -18.74 -13.94
CA ASP A 23 3.01 -19.00 -13.66
C ASP A 23 3.73 -17.68 -13.30
N LEU A 24 4.58 -17.73 -12.28
CA LEU A 24 5.35 -16.59 -11.82
C LEU A 24 6.21 -15.99 -12.95
N TYR A 25 6.82 -16.80 -13.80
CA TYR A 25 7.69 -16.34 -14.89
C TYR A 25 6.90 -15.60 -15.98
N GLU A 26 5.64 -15.97 -16.20
CA GLU A 26 4.77 -15.24 -17.13
C GLU A 26 4.40 -13.86 -16.60
N VAL A 27 4.23 -13.73 -15.28
CA VAL A 27 3.73 -12.51 -14.64
C VAL A 27 4.86 -11.56 -14.25
N TYR A 28 5.91 -12.06 -13.61
CA TYR A 28 6.93 -11.25 -12.95
C TYR A 28 7.71 -10.40 -13.95
N VAL A 29 7.97 -9.15 -13.57
CA VAL A 29 8.78 -8.20 -14.35
C VAL A 29 10.01 -7.89 -13.49
N PRO A 30 11.21 -8.39 -13.83
CA PRO A 30 12.40 -8.21 -13.00
C PRO A 30 12.73 -6.74 -12.72
N SER A 31 12.50 -5.87 -13.69
CA SER A 31 12.73 -4.43 -13.55
C SER A 31 11.75 -3.72 -12.63
N ALA A 32 10.65 -4.38 -12.20
CA ALA A 32 9.67 -3.80 -11.28
C ALA A 32 10.18 -3.68 -9.83
N ALA A 33 11.22 -4.43 -9.46
CA ALA A 33 11.86 -4.36 -8.16
C ALA A 33 13.16 -3.54 -8.23
N VAL A 34 13.02 -2.22 -8.30
CA VAL A 34 14.14 -1.30 -8.45
C VAL A 34 14.84 -1.06 -7.11
N PHE A 35 16.15 -1.24 -7.07
CA PHE A 35 17.01 -0.88 -5.94
C PHE A 35 18.03 0.18 -6.37
N ARG A 36 18.66 0.87 -5.42
CA ARG A 36 19.65 1.92 -5.75
C ARG A 36 20.81 1.33 -6.56
N GLY A 37 20.97 1.82 -7.79
CA GLY A 37 22.12 1.54 -8.65
C GLY A 37 22.05 0.24 -9.46
N VAL A 38 20.91 -0.48 -9.45
CA VAL A 38 20.72 -1.72 -10.22
C VAL A 38 19.29 -1.86 -10.73
N ASP A 39 19.16 -2.29 -11.99
CA ASP A 39 17.88 -2.38 -12.72
C ASP A 39 17.08 -3.65 -12.41
N SER A 40 17.72 -4.74 -11.97
CA SER A 40 17.03 -6.00 -11.61
C SER A 40 17.79 -6.81 -10.56
N VAL A 41 17.05 -7.60 -9.78
CA VAL A 41 17.63 -8.51 -8.78
C VAL A 41 17.29 -9.95 -9.14
N ASP A 42 18.32 -10.71 -9.50
CA ASP A 42 18.18 -12.12 -9.89
C ASP A 42 18.44 -13.11 -8.75
N ASN A 43 19.12 -12.71 -7.67
CA ASN A 43 19.50 -13.62 -6.60
C ASN A 43 19.80 -12.88 -5.29
N VAL A 44 19.90 -13.62 -4.18
CA VAL A 44 20.12 -13.06 -2.84
C VAL A 44 21.54 -12.54 -2.62
N ASP A 45 22.52 -12.97 -3.43
CA ASP A 45 23.91 -12.49 -3.30
C ASP A 45 24.03 -11.02 -3.70
N PHE A 46 23.09 -10.50 -4.51
CA PHE A 46 22.97 -9.08 -4.86
C PHE A 46 23.08 -8.14 -3.65
N PHE A 47 22.44 -8.52 -2.54
CA PHE A 47 22.39 -7.65 -1.36
C PHE A 47 23.76 -7.51 -0.66
N GLY A 48 24.71 -8.40 -0.93
CA GLY A 48 26.04 -8.39 -0.29
C GLY A 48 26.00 -8.52 1.24
N LYS A 49 24.84 -8.92 1.80
CA LYS A 49 24.55 -9.00 3.23
C LYS A 49 23.80 -10.28 3.52
N LYS A 50 24.06 -10.87 4.69
CA LYS A 50 23.38 -12.10 5.13
C LYS A 50 22.01 -11.83 5.76
N LYS A 51 21.79 -10.67 6.36
CA LYS A 51 20.53 -10.31 7.01
C LYS A 51 19.94 -9.12 6.28
N VAL A 52 18.92 -9.38 5.47
CA VAL A 52 18.35 -8.44 4.52
C VAL A 52 16.91 -8.17 4.92
N LEU A 53 16.54 -6.89 4.97
CA LEU A 53 15.17 -6.45 5.11
C LEU A 53 14.76 -5.69 3.85
N ILE A 54 13.85 -6.25 3.06
CA ILE A 54 13.28 -5.60 1.89
C ILE A 54 12.06 -4.80 2.33
N GLU A 55 12.16 -3.47 2.27
CA GLU A 55 11.05 -2.57 2.61
C GLU A 55 10.40 -1.96 1.38
N ALA A 56 9.08 -1.98 1.32
CA ALA A 56 8.36 -1.27 0.26
C ALA A 56 6.92 -0.96 0.66
N VAL A 57 6.32 0.01 -0.01
CA VAL A 57 4.88 0.28 0.12
C VAL A 57 4.04 -0.89 -0.40
N ALA A 58 2.73 -0.85 -0.12
CA ALA A 58 1.80 -1.84 -0.66
C ALA A 58 1.78 -1.78 -2.19
N GLY A 59 1.59 -2.91 -2.85
CA GLY A 59 1.54 -2.96 -4.32
C GLY A 59 2.88 -2.84 -5.05
N SER A 60 4.01 -2.69 -4.33
CA SER A 60 5.37 -2.68 -4.91
C SER A 60 5.86 -4.05 -5.43
N GLY A 61 5.13 -5.13 -5.17
CA GLY A 61 5.50 -6.48 -5.64
C GLY A 61 6.48 -7.25 -4.75
N LYS A 62 6.62 -6.91 -3.45
CA LYS A 62 7.51 -7.60 -2.50
C LYS A 62 7.34 -9.12 -2.52
N SER A 63 6.11 -9.63 -2.39
CA SER A 63 5.85 -11.07 -2.42
C SER A 63 6.22 -11.72 -3.75
N LEU A 64 6.03 -11.03 -4.88
CA LEU A 64 6.47 -11.53 -6.19
C LEU A 64 7.99 -11.57 -6.29
N LEU A 65 8.70 -10.56 -5.78
CA LEU A 65 10.16 -10.56 -5.69
C LEU A 65 10.66 -11.70 -4.78
N MET A 66 10.06 -11.91 -3.61
CA MET A 66 10.46 -12.98 -2.68
C MET A 66 10.28 -14.37 -3.31
N ARG A 67 9.17 -14.59 -4.01
CA ARG A 67 8.95 -15.81 -4.79
C ARG A 67 9.97 -15.94 -5.92
N HIS A 68 10.25 -14.87 -6.65
CA HIS A 68 11.25 -14.86 -7.72
C HIS A 68 12.64 -15.25 -7.22
N LEU A 69 13.08 -14.65 -6.09
CA LEU A 69 14.35 -14.99 -5.44
C LEU A 69 14.39 -16.46 -5.02
N CYS A 70 13.30 -16.99 -4.46
CA CYS A 70 13.19 -18.41 -4.10
C CYS A 70 13.43 -19.31 -5.32
N MET A 71 12.76 -19.01 -6.43
CA MET A 71 12.90 -19.79 -7.66
C MET A 71 14.30 -19.72 -8.24
N LYS A 72 14.90 -18.53 -8.25
CA LYS A 72 16.27 -18.34 -8.74
C LYS A 72 17.31 -19.06 -7.89
N GLU A 73 17.17 -19.06 -6.56
CA GLU A 73 18.09 -19.81 -5.70
C GLU A 73 17.93 -21.32 -5.86
N ARG A 74 16.72 -21.82 -6.11
CA ARG A 74 16.48 -23.23 -6.46
C ARG A 74 17.24 -23.59 -7.73
N ASP A 75 17.08 -22.79 -8.79
CA ASP A 75 17.67 -23.08 -10.12
C ASP A 75 19.20 -23.00 -10.11
N ARG A 76 19.79 -22.23 -9.19
CA ARG A 76 21.25 -22.14 -9.03
C ARG A 76 21.86 -23.37 -8.34
N GLU A 77 21.07 -24.15 -7.61
CA GLU A 77 21.49 -25.31 -6.82
C GLU A 77 22.63 -25.05 -5.80
N GLN A 78 22.96 -23.78 -5.56
CA GLN A 78 24.00 -23.35 -4.62
C GLN A 78 23.47 -23.32 -3.18
N TYR A 79 22.19 -23.00 -3.04
CA TYR A 79 21.50 -22.85 -1.76
C TYR A 79 20.23 -23.70 -1.73
N ILE A 80 19.74 -23.95 -0.52
CA ILE A 80 18.44 -24.54 -0.23
C ILE A 80 17.53 -23.38 0.18
N PRO A 81 16.68 -22.85 -0.72
CA PRO A 81 15.76 -21.78 -0.37
C PRO A 81 14.57 -22.35 0.41
N LEU A 82 14.26 -21.75 1.56
CA LEU A 82 13.06 -22.02 2.34
C LEU A 82 12.19 -20.75 2.34
N PHE A 83 11.07 -20.82 1.64
CA PHE A 83 10.13 -19.70 1.54
C PHE A 83 8.98 -19.89 2.54
N ILE A 84 8.82 -18.92 3.43
CA ILE A 84 7.79 -18.94 4.48
C ILE A 84 7.07 -17.60 4.45
N GLU A 85 5.74 -17.64 4.42
CA GLU A 85 4.92 -16.44 4.58
C GLU A 85 4.56 -16.29 6.06
N PHE A 86 4.80 -15.12 6.65
CA PHE A 86 4.52 -14.89 8.07
C PHE A 86 3.04 -15.11 8.44
N ARG A 87 2.12 -14.91 7.49
CA ARG A 87 0.69 -15.21 7.66
C ARG A 87 0.36 -16.69 7.89
N ASN A 88 1.28 -17.60 7.54
CA ASN A 88 1.09 -19.04 7.73
C ASN A 88 1.65 -19.50 9.09
N LEU A 89 2.40 -18.63 9.80
CA LEU A 89 2.94 -18.98 11.11
C LEU A 89 1.84 -18.89 12.17
N ASP A 90 1.74 -19.93 13.02
CA ASP A 90 0.90 -19.84 14.20
C ASP A 90 1.48 -18.80 15.16
N SER A 91 0.64 -17.81 15.48
CA SER A 91 0.94 -16.73 16.43
C SER A 91 1.42 -17.22 17.81
N LYS A 92 1.13 -18.46 18.20
CA LYS A 92 1.54 -19.03 19.49
C LYS A 92 2.91 -19.71 19.45
N SER A 93 3.36 -20.16 18.30
CA SER A 93 4.63 -20.88 18.13
C SER A 93 5.81 -19.92 18.06
N GLY A 94 6.98 -20.38 18.52
CA GLY A 94 8.24 -19.68 18.26
C GLY A 94 8.64 -19.78 16.78
N LEU A 95 9.46 -18.84 16.29
CA LEU A 95 9.96 -18.84 14.91
C LEU A 95 10.65 -20.15 14.53
N ASP A 96 11.51 -20.68 15.40
CA ASP A 96 12.24 -21.93 15.15
C ASP A 96 11.27 -23.12 15.02
N GLU A 97 10.27 -23.21 15.91
CA GLU A 97 9.23 -24.24 15.85
C GLU A 97 8.39 -24.12 14.57
N ALA A 98 8.11 -22.89 14.13
CA ALA A 98 7.34 -22.64 12.94
C ALA A 98 8.13 -23.01 11.67
N ILE A 99 9.44 -22.76 11.65
CA ILE A 99 10.33 -23.20 10.57
C ILE A 99 10.43 -24.73 10.55
N LEU A 100 10.57 -25.37 11.71
CA LEU A 100 10.59 -26.83 11.84
C LEU A 100 9.28 -27.47 11.33
N ALA A 101 8.13 -26.96 11.78
CA ALA A 101 6.83 -27.43 11.31
C ALA A 101 6.70 -27.27 9.78
N HIS A 102 7.22 -26.18 9.22
CA HIS A 102 7.21 -25.98 7.78
C HIS A 102 8.14 -26.96 7.05
N LEU A 103 9.31 -27.30 7.61
CA LEU A 103 10.17 -28.36 7.06
C LEU A 103 9.46 -29.72 7.09
N ASP A 104 8.74 -30.03 8.16
CA ASP A 104 7.95 -31.26 8.28
C ASP A 104 6.81 -31.31 7.25
N GLU A 105 6.10 -30.19 7.01
CA GLU A 105 5.10 -30.07 5.94
C GLU A 105 5.69 -30.34 4.55
N LEU A 106 6.95 -29.97 4.35
CA LEU A 106 7.73 -30.25 3.14
C LEU A 106 8.28 -31.69 3.12
N GLY A 107 7.93 -32.53 4.10
CA GLY A 107 8.37 -33.93 4.20
C GLY A 107 9.85 -34.08 4.58
N ILE A 108 10.43 -33.05 5.19
CA ILE A 108 11.77 -33.06 5.77
C ILE A 108 11.60 -33.17 7.28
N GLU A 109 11.63 -34.40 7.79
CA GLU A 109 11.61 -34.65 9.24
C GLU A 109 12.87 -34.02 9.86
N ALA A 110 12.70 -32.86 10.48
CA ALA A 110 13.78 -32.11 11.09
C ALA A 110 13.52 -31.99 12.60
N ASP A 111 14.45 -32.47 13.40
CA ASP A 111 14.49 -32.15 14.83
C ASP A 111 15.32 -30.86 15.06
N PRO A 112 15.31 -30.28 16.27
CA PRO A 112 16.09 -29.09 16.58
C PRO A 112 17.60 -29.23 16.32
N GLU A 113 18.15 -30.45 16.40
CA GLU A 113 19.58 -30.69 16.12
C GLU A 113 19.86 -30.61 14.62
N ILE A 114 19.04 -31.25 13.79
CA ILE A 114 19.09 -31.20 12.32
C ILE A 114 18.90 -29.75 11.86
N PHE A 115 17.95 -29.01 12.44
CA PHE A 115 17.75 -27.60 12.12
C PHE A 115 19.00 -26.76 12.40
N ALA A 116 19.63 -26.95 13.56
CA ALA A 116 20.87 -26.24 13.87
C ALA A 116 22.01 -26.58 12.89
N VAL A 117 22.10 -27.85 12.44
CA VAL A 117 23.07 -28.27 11.42
C VAL A 117 22.76 -27.63 10.06
N LEU A 118 21.49 -27.59 9.63
CA LEU A 118 21.07 -26.95 8.39
C LEU A 118 21.37 -25.46 8.39
N MET A 119 21.06 -24.76 9.48
CA MET A 119 21.36 -23.35 9.64
C MET A 119 22.88 -23.09 9.56
N LYS A 120 23.70 -23.91 10.25
CA LYS A 120 25.18 -23.80 10.23
C LYS A 120 25.85 -24.25 8.94
N SER A 121 25.13 -24.91 8.04
CA SER A 121 25.69 -25.41 6.77
C SER A 121 26.08 -24.28 5.80
N ASN A 122 25.59 -23.06 6.03
CA ASN A 122 25.71 -21.90 5.13
C ASN A 122 25.09 -22.12 3.74
N ARG A 123 24.33 -23.21 3.56
CA ARG A 123 23.59 -23.51 2.33
C ARG A 123 22.12 -23.14 2.42
N LEU A 124 21.56 -22.95 3.61
CA LEU A 124 20.16 -22.56 3.77
C LEU A 124 19.98 -21.06 3.54
N VAL A 125 18.96 -20.69 2.77
CA VAL A 125 18.50 -19.30 2.59
C VAL A 125 17.05 -19.22 3.06
N LEU A 126 16.79 -18.44 4.11
CA LEU A 126 15.44 -18.21 4.61
C LEU A 126 14.84 -16.98 3.93
N LEU A 127 13.72 -17.17 3.24
CA LEU A 127 12.93 -16.13 2.58
C LEU A 127 11.60 -15.98 3.34
N LEU A 128 11.53 -14.98 4.23
CA LEU A 128 10.40 -14.76 5.13
C LEU A 128 9.56 -13.57 4.63
N ASP A 129 8.43 -13.84 3.98
CA ASP A 129 7.59 -12.82 3.33
C ASP A 129 6.50 -12.28 4.26
N GLY A 130 6.37 -10.96 4.31
CA GLY A 130 5.24 -10.27 4.95
C GLY A 130 5.38 -10.06 6.46
N PHE A 131 6.49 -9.55 6.98
CA PHE A 131 6.59 -9.28 8.43
C PHE A 131 5.48 -8.32 8.95
N ASP A 132 4.98 -7.43 8.08
CA ASP A 132 3.84 -6.56 8.40
C ASP A 132 2.51 -7.31 8.55
N GLU A 133 2.42 -8.55 8.09
CA GLU A 133 1.26 -9.43 8.18
C GLU A 133 1.06 -10.02 9.58
N ILE A 134 2.09 -9.95 10.44
CA ILE A 134 2.00 -10.37 11.83
C ILE A 134 1.10 -9.41 12.61
N LYS A 135 0.28 -9.96 13.52
CA LYS A 135 -0.51 -9.17 14.48
C LYS A 135 0.37 -8.18 15.23
N SER A 136 -0.07 -6.94 15.37
CA SER A 136 0.71 -5.87 16.02
C SER A 136 1.21 -6.23 17.41
N SER A 137 0.43 -6.98 18.20
CA SER A 137 0.82 -7.47 19.54
C SER A 137 2.03 -8.42 19.51
N GLU A 138 2.19 -9.20 18.43
CA GLU A 138 3.23 -10.22 18.32
C GLU A 138 4.47 -9.74 17.55
N ARG A 139 4.39 -8.62 16.82
CA ARG A 139 5.51 -8.08 16.02
C ARG A 139 6.77 -7.86 16.84
N SER A 140 6.65 -7.31 18.05
CA SER A 140 7.80 -7.08 18.95
C SER A 140 8.40 -8.38 19.47
N ARG A 141 7.62 -9.45 19.58
CA ARG A 141 8.11 -10.79 19.93
C ARG A 141 8.88 -11.38 18.73
N MET A 142 8.24 -11.42 17.56
CA MET A 142 8.86 -11.96 16.34
C MET A 142 10.13 -11.22 15.92
N ALA A 143 10.16 -9.89 16.05
CA ALA A 143 11.38 -9.11 15.78
C ALA A 143 12.55 -9.59 16.64
N ARG A 144 12.32 -9.79 17.94
CA ARG A 144 13.35 -10.31 18.87
C ARG A 144 13.78 -11.73 18.54
N GLU A 145 12.85 -12.57 18.10
CA GLU A 145 13.15 -13.94 17.65
C GLU A 145 14.02 -13.93 16.38
N LEU A 146 13.69 -13.10 15.39
CA LEU A 146 14.50 -12.90 14.19
C LEU A 146 15.90 -12.39 14.52
N GLU A 147 16.03 -11.45 15.46
CA GLU A 147 17.33 -10.96 15.93
C GLU A 147 18.13 -12.05 16.65
N SER A 148 17.46 -12.89 17.44
CA SER A 148 18.08 -14.04 18.10
C SER A 148 18.61 -15.04 17.08
N LEU A 149 17.80 -15.39 16.07
CA LEU A 149 18.18 -16.26 14.96
C LEU A 149 19.34 -15.66 14.15
N ALA A 150 19.29 -14.36 13.87
CA ALA A 150 20.35 -13.66 13.16
C ALA A 150 21.68 -13.66 13.94
N ARG A 151 21.62 -13.56 15.27
CA ARG A 151 22.79 -13.63 16.16
C ARG A 151 23.35 -15.05 16.27
N ALA A 152 22.48 -16.05 16.38
CA ALA A 152 22.87 -17.45 16.52
C ALA A 152 23.53 -18.00 15.24
N TYR A 153 23.07 -17.54 14.08
CA TYR A 153 23.51 -18.03 12.77
C TYR A 153 23.92 -16.85 11.86
N PRO A 154 25.08 -16.22 12.09
CA PRO A 154 25.49 -15.00 11.38
C PRO A 154 25.70 -15.23 9.87
N ASP A 155 26.13 -16.43 9.47
CA ASP A 155 26.50 -16.74 8.09
C ASP A 155 25.32 -17.21 7.22
N THR A 156 24.20 -17.61 7.82
CA THR A 156 22.98 -18.01 7.12
C THR A 156 22.31 -16.78 6.49
N THR A 157 21.94 -16.86 5.22
CA THR A 157 21.20 -15.77 4.58
C THR A 157 19.73 -15.79 5.02
N VAL A 158 19.25 -14.67 5.53
CA VAL A 158 17.85 -14.44 5.95
C VAL A 158 17.39 -13.16 5.29
N VAL A 159 16.38 -13.28 4.44
CA VAL A 159 15.73 -12.17 3.73
C VAL A 159 14.32 -12.05 4.28
N VAL A 160 13.98 -10.89 4.81
CA VAL A 160 12.66 -10.57 5.34
C VAL A 160 12.04 -9.50 4.48
N SER A 161 10.76 -9.64 4.10
CA SER A 161 10.01 -8.56 3.44
C SER A 161 9.09 -7.87 4.43
N SER A 162 8.92 -6.55 4.33
CA SER A 162 7.98 -5.81 5.17
C SER A 162 7.53 -4.48 4.57
N ARG A 163 6.47 -3.88 5.14
CA ARG A 163 6.18 -2.46 4.95
C ARG A 163 7.03 -1.60 5.89
N PRO A 164 7.37 -0.36 5.50
CA PRO A 164 8.03 0.59 6.39
C PRO A 164 7.27 0.74 7.72
N ASN A 165 8.01 0.99 8.80
CA ASN A 165 7.47 1.22 10.15
C ASN A 165 6.75 0.00 10.79
N SER A 166 7.00 -1.21 10.31
CA SER A 166 6.41 -2.43 10.91
C SER A 166 7.16 -2.95 12.14
N GLY A 167 8.30 -2.35 12.48
CA GLY A 167 9.07 -2.61 13.71
C GLY A 167 10.46 -3.22 13.48
N LEU A 168 10.68 -3.94 12.38
CA LEU A 168 11.96 -4.60 12.10
C LEU A 168 13.06 -3.65 11.56
N GLY A 169 12.67 -2.52 10.96
CA GLY A 169 13.61 -1.56 10.37
C GLY A 169 14.57 -0.88 11.37
N GLY A 170 14.29 -0.97 12.67
CA GLY A 170 15.19 -0.50 13.73
C GLY A 170 16.22 -1.53 14.19
N SER A 171 16.19 -2.75 13.63
CA SER A 171 17.12 -3.81 14.02
C SER A 171 18.54 -3.51 13.58
N VAL A 172 19.51 -3.73 14.47
CA VAL A 172 20.94 -3.58 14.14
C VAL A 172 21.46 -4.76 13.30
N TYR A 173 20.74 -5.89 13.30
CA TYR A 173 21.14 -7.09 12.57
C TYR A 173 20.73 -7.03 11.10
N PHE A 174 19.55 -6.49 10.81
CA PHE A 174 19.00 -6.46 9.46
C PHE A 174 19.37 -5.19 8.71
N HIS A 175 19.83 -5.36 7.47
CA HIS A 175 20.15 -4.24 6.59
C HIS A 175 18.95 -3.96 5.69
N THR A 176 18.46 -2.72 5.73
CA THR A 176 17.26 -2.32 4.98
C THR A 176 17.60 -1.97 3.54
N PHE A 177 16.89 -2.60 2.61
CA PHE A 177 16.91 -2.34 1.17
C PHE A 177 15.51 -1.90 0.73
N PRO A 178 15.28 -0.58 0.56
CA PRO A 178 13.99 -0.09 0.11
C PRO A 178 13.81 -0.35 -1.39
N ILE A 179 12.66 -0.92 -1.79
CA ILE A 179 12.24 -0.93 -3.20
C ILE A 179 11.82 0.48 -3.57
N LEU A 180 12.42 1.01 -4.63
CA LEU A 180 12.15 2.34 -5.14
C LEU A 180 10.85 2.37 -5.96
N PRO A 181 10.20 3.54 -6.08
CA PRO A 181 9.19 3.79 -7.10
C PRO A 181 9.65 3.35 -8.50
N LEU A 182 8.72 2.88 -9.33
CA LEU A 182 9.01 2.54 -10.72
C LEU A 182 9.61 3.75 -11.46
N SER A 183 10.75 3.55 -12.12
CA SER A 183 11.32 4.52 -13.05
C SER A 183 10.45 4.65 -14.31
N GLU A 184 10.69 5.68 -15.11
CA GLU A 184 9.96 5.85 -16.37
C GLU A 184 10.23 4.71 -17.35
N GLU A 185 11.47 4.23 -17.40
CA GLU A 185 11.92 3.12 -18.23
C GLU A 185 11.19 1.83 -17.82
N THR A 186 11.16 1.52 -16.52
CA THR A 186 10.45 0.34 -16.01
C THR A 186 8.95 0.44 -16.28
N LYS A 187 8.33 1.62 -16.12
CA LYS A 187 6.91 1.80 -16.47
C LYS A 187 6.64 1.48 -17.93
N LYS A 188 7.49 1.94 -18.85
CA LYS A 188 7.38 1.64 -20.28
C LYS A 188 7.43 0.14 -20.54
N GLU A 189 8.40 -0.57 -19.95
CA GLU A 189 8.52 -2.03 -20.07
C GLU A 189 7.27 -2.75 -19.51
N PHE A 190 6.80 -2.31 -18.35
CA PHE A 190 5.62 -2.89 -17.70
C PHE A 190 4.36 -2.69 -18.56
N ILE A 191 4.16 -1.49 -19.11
CA ILE A 191 3.03 -1.18 -20.01
C ILE A 191 3.11 -2.03 -21.28
N ILE A 192 4.31 -2.22 -21.86
CA ILE A 192 4.51 -3.12 -23.01
C ILE A 192 4.03 -4.54 -22.67
N LYS A 193 4.39 -5.07 -21.50
CA LYS A 193 3.99 -6.41 -21.06
C LYS A 193 2.48 -6.50 -20.79
N LEU A 194 1.85 -5.44 -20.28
CA LEU A 194 0.42 -5.40 -20.01
C LEU A 194 -0.45 -5.15 -21.26
N THR A 195 0.14 -4.77 -22.40
CA THR A 195 -0.58 -4.33 -23.61
C THR A 195 -0.18 -5.12 -24.84
N GLU A 196 -1.13 -5.85 -25.43
CA GLU A 196 -0.92 -6.54 -26.71
C GLU A 196 -1.00 -5.57 -27.89
N ASN A 197 -1.95 -4.63 -27.87
CA ASN A 197 -2.19 -3.66 -28.93
C ASN A 197 -1.21 -2.48 -28.84
N LYS A 198 -0.52 -2.19 -29.95
CA LYS A 198 0.42 -1.07 -30.08
C LYS A 198 -0.26 0.30 -29.94
N GLN A 199 -1.48 0.47 -30.46
CA GLN A 199 -2.19 1.74 -30.40
C GLN A 199 -2.58 2.09 -28.96
N ASP A 200 -3.16 1.13 -28.22
CA ASP A 200 -3.50 1.33 -26.80
C ASP A 200 -2.25 1.64 -25.98
N ARG A 201 -1.13 0.97 -26.28
CA ARG A 201 0.14 1.21 -25.61
C ARG A 201 0.63 2.65 -25.79
N GLU A 202 0.66 3.15 -27.02
CA GLU A 202 1.09 4.52 -27.31
C GLU A 202 0.19 5.53 -26.59
N MET A 203 -1.13 5.34 -26.61
CA MET A 203 -2.07 6.21 -25.89
C MET A 203 -1.86 6.18 -24.37
N ILE A 204 -1.64 5.00 -23.78
CA ILE A 204 -1.38 4.88 -22.33
C ILE A 204 -0.09 5.60 -21.95
N LEU A 205 0.97 5.44 -22.75
CA LEU A 205 2.25 6.10 -22.54
C LEU A 205 2.07 7.62 -22.60
N ASP A 206 1.41 8.13 -23.63
CA ASP A 206 1.14 9.56 -23.78
C ASP A 206 0.33 10.11 -22.60
N VAL A 207 -0.72 9.40 -22.16
CA VAL A 207 -1.54 9.86 -21.04
C VAL A 207 -0.76 9.91 -19.73
N ILE A 208 0.05 8.88 -19.44
CA ILE A 208 0.82 8.85 -18.19
C ILE A 208 1.93 9.90 -18.21
N PHE A 209 2.72 9.97 -19.28
CA PHE A 209 3.95 10.79 -19.31
C PHE A 209 3.70 12.25 -19.69
N CYS A 210 2.56 12.59 -20.31
CA CYS A 210 2.16 13.99 -20.51
C CYS A 210 1.29 14.55 -19.37
N SER A 211 1.07 13.78 -18.30
CA SER A 211 0.36 14.24 -17.10
C SER A 211 1.35 14.59 -16.00
N ASP A 212 1.12 15.71 -15.32
CA ASP A 212 1.94 16.11 -14.16
C ASP A 212 1.69 15.22 -12.92
N ILE A 213 0.61 14.44 -12.93
CA ILE A 213 0.08 13.77 -11.74
C ILE A 213 0.21 12.25 -11.83
N LEU A 214 -0.09 11.68 -12.99
CA LEU A 214 -0.15 10.22 -13.17
C LEU A 214 1.18 9.48 -12.95
N PRO A 215 2.37 10.05 -13.27
CA PRO A 215 3.63 9.37 -13.00
C PRO A 215 3.81 9.02 -11.52
N GLU A 216 3.41 9.88 -10.60
CA GLU A 216 3.50 9.62 -9.16
C GLU A 216 2.46 8.59 -8.70
N VAL A 217 1.23 8.69 -9.20
CA VAL A 217 0.14 7.78 -8.82
C VAL A 217 0.39 6.35 -9.30
N THR A 218 1.06 6.20 -10.46
CA THR A 218 1.41 4.91 -11.07
C THR A 218 2.81 4.44 -10.70
N ALA A 219 3.37 4.97 -9.60
CA ALA A 219 4.71 4.62 -9.12
C ALA A 219 4.85 3.18 -8.61
N THR A 220 3.76 2.43 -8.43
CA THR A 220 3.79 1.02 -8.01
C THR A 220 3.23 0.11 -9.11
N PRO A 221 3.75 -1.13 -9.26
CA PRO A 221 3.24 -2.11 -10.20
C PRO A 221 1.72 -2.31 -10.13
N LEU A 222 1.16 -2.37 -8.91
CA LEU A 222 -0.28 -2.51 -8.73
C LEU A 222 -1.06 -1.32 -9.27
N MET A 223 -0.66 -0.08 -8.94
CA MET A 223 -1.38 1.11 -9.40
C MET A 223 -1.24 1.31 -10.91
N LEU A 224 -0.06 1.03 -11.48
CA LEU A 224 0.13 1.02 -12.92
C LEU A 224 -0.76 -0.02 -13.61
N THR A 225 -0.87 -1.22 -13.03
CA THR A 225 -1.75 -2.28 -13.52
C THR A 225 -3.22 -1.84 -13.49
N LEU A 226 -3.68 -1.26 -12.38
CA LEU A 226 -5.05 -0.74 -12.25
C LEU A 226 -5.32 0.39 -13.24
N PHE A 227 -4.34 1.26 -13.49
CA PHE A 227 -4.45 2.30 -14.50
C PHE A 227 -4.63 1.71 -15.90
N VAL A 228 -3.77 0.77 -16.31
CA VAL A 228 -3.87 0.12 -17.63
C VAL A 228 -5.20 -0.62 -17.80
N ILE A 229 -5.67 -1.33 -16.76
CA ILE A 229 -6.97 -2.00 -16.78
C ILE A 229 -8.11 -0.98 -16.96
N THR A 230 -8.07 0.11 -16.19
CA THR A 230 -9.09 1.17 -16.26
C THR A 230 -9.08 1.85 -17.63
N PHE A 231 -7.90 2.11 -18.16
CA PHE A 231 -7.71 2.78 -19.44
C PHE A 231 -8.26 1.94 -20.59
N LYS A 232 -7.93 0.65 -20.64
CA LYS A 232 -8.46 -0.27 -21.66
C LYS A 232 -9.99 -0.35 -21.68
N ALA A 233 -10.63 -0.18 -20.54
CA ALA A 233 -12.09 -0.25 -20.44
C ALA A 233 -12.79 1.05 -20.87
N ARG A 234 -12.15 2.22 -20.66
CA ARG A 234 -12.83 3.53 -20.77
C ARG A 234 -12.17 4.54 -21.72
N GLN A 235 -10.93 4.31 -22.16
CA GLN A 235 -10.13 5.22 -22.98
C GLN A 235 -10.16 6.65 -22.43
N PHE A 236 -9.86 6.79 -21.14
CA PHE A 236 -10.03 8.03 -20.37
C PHE A 236 -8.68 8.73 -20.13
N LYS A 237 -8.72 10.06 -19.99
CA LYS A 237 -7.60 10.88 -19.54
C LYS A 237 -8.05 11.62 -18.27
N PRO A 238 -7.60 11.19 -17.08
CA PRO A 238 -8.05 11.83 -15.84
C PRO A 238 -7.40 13.19 -15.68
N ASP A 239 -8.21 14.19 -15.33
CA ASP A 239 -7.74 15.54 -15.00
C ASP A 239 -7.21 15.61 -13.56
N THR A 240 -7.65 14.69 -12.70
CA THR A 240 -7.25 14.62 -11.28
C THR A 240 -6.97 13.20 -10.82
N VAL A 241 -6.19 13.07 -9.73
CA VAL A 241 -6.00 11.75 -9.07
C VAL A 241 -7.35 11.15 -8.69
N ALA A 242 -8.23 11.95 -8.10
CA ALA A 242 -9.53 11.49 -7.62
C ALA A 242 -10.40 10.89 -8.73
N GLU A 243 -10.36 11.48 -9.93
CA GLU A 243 -11.07 10.96 -11.10
C GLU A 243 -10.59 9.55 -11.46
N PHE A 244 -9.28 9.32 -11.53
CA PHE A 244 -8.74 7.98 -11.77
C PHE A 244 -9.27 6.96 -10.75
N TYR A 245 -9.20 7.27 -9.46
CA TYR A 245 -9.69 6.35 -8.43
C TYR A 245 -11.20 6.10 -8.50
N SER A 246 -11.98 7.13 -8.86
CA SER A 246 -13.44 7.00 -9.03
C SER A 246 -13.82 5.97 -10.11
N LEU A 247 -12.92 5.74 -11.07
CA LEU A 247 -13.13 4.83 -12.18
C LEU A 247 -12.66 3.40 -11.88
N ILE A 248 -11.85 3.17 -10.84
CA ILE A 248 -11.31 1.84 -10.49
C ILE A 248 -12.45 0.89 -10.14
N PHE A 249 -13.26 1.23 -9.13
CA PHE A 249 -14.31 0.35 -8.62
C PHE A 249 -15.35 -0.07 -9.68
N PRO A 250 -15.97 0.85 -10.42
CA PRO A 250 -16.94 0.46 -11.45
C PRO A 250 -16.28 -0.30 -12.60
N THR A 251 -15.01 -0.06 -12.90
CA THR A 251 -14.29 -0.84 -13.92
C THR A 251 -13.99 -2.26 -13.45
N MET A 252 -13.59 -2.44 -12.20
CA MET A 252 -13.36 -3.77 -11.64
C MET A 252 -14.66 -4.57 -11.53
N LEU A 253 -15.77 -3.94 -11.11
CA LEU A 253 -17.09 -4.57 -11.13
C LEU A 253 -17.48 -5.04 -12.54
N TYR A 254 -17.36 -4.17 -13.55
CA TYR A 254 -17.78 -4.48 -14.92
C TYR A 254 -16.86 -5.47 -15.65
N ARG A 255 -15.55 -5.45 -15.36
CA ARG A 255 -14.57 -6.38 -15.96
C ARG A 255 -14.90 -7.83 -15.64
N HIS A 256 -15.34 -8.11 -14.41
CA HIS A 256 -15.73 -9.44 -13.98
C HIS A 256 -16.91 -9.99 -14.80
N ASP A 257 -17.86 -9.12 -15.15
CA ASP A 257 -19.06 -9.49 -15.94
C ASP A 257 -18.73 -9.87 -17.39
N ARG A 258 -17.68 -9.29 -17.99
CA ARG A 258 -17.29 -9.56 -19.39
C ARG A 258 -16.33 -10.73 -19.57
N MET A 259 -15.60 -11.13 -18.53
CA MET A 259 -14.68 -12.28 -18.59
C MET A 259 -15.42 -13.62 -18.79
N LYS A 260 -16.74 -13.65 -18.58
CA LYS A 260 -17.61 -14.79 -18.90
C LYS A 260 -18.51 -14.46 -20.10
N VAL A 261 -18.08 -14.86 -21.29
CA VAL A 261 -18.90 -14.74 -22.51
C VAL A 261 -20.24 -15.47 -22.29
N GLY A 262 -21.35 -14.72 -22.25
CA GLY A 262 -22.71 -15.26 -22.20
C GLY A 262 -23.36 -15.43 -20.82
N PHE A 263 -22.69 -15.06 -19.71
CA PHE A 263 -23.28 -15.11 -18.37
C PHE A 263 -23.08 -13.79 -17.63
N LYS A 264 -24.13 -12.98 -17.47
CA LYS A 264 -24.21 -12.06 -16.34
C LYS A 264 -24.25 -12.94 -15.09
N ARG A 265 -23.19 -12.92 -14.28
CA ARG A 265 -23.29 -13.53 -12.94
C ARG A 265 -24.26 -12.68 -12.14
N ASP A 266 -25.29 -13.30 -11.57
CA ASP A 266 -26.07 -12.64 -10.52
C ASP A 266 -25.10 -12.36 -9.36
N ARG A 267 -25.07 -11.10 -8.90
CA ARG A 267 -24.30 -10.69 -7.71
C ARG A 267 -24.73 -11.59 -6.55
N GLU A 268 -23.79 -12.11 -5.76
CA GLU A 268 -24.18 -12.99 -4.64
C GLU A 268 -25.04 -12.22 -3.62
N SER A 269 -24.85 -10.90 -3.52
CA SER A 269 -25.68 -9.99 -2.73
C SER A 269 -27.04 -9.63 -3.34
N GLY A 270 -27.25 -9.86 -4.64
CA GLY A 270 -28.45 -9.42 -5.37
C GLY A 270 -28.61 -7.90 -5.50
N LEU A 271 -27.58 -7.11 -5.17
CA LEU A 271 -27.63 -5.65 -5.18
C LEU A 271 -27.24 -5.05 -6.53
N SER A 272 -27.69 -3.82 -6.77
CA SER A 272 -27.23 -3.04 -7.91
C SER A 272 -25.80 -2.52 -7.69
N ASP A 273 -25.04 -2.31 -8.77
CA ASP A 273 -23.66 -1.81 -8.70
C ASP A 273 -23.56 -0.48 -7.93
N PHE A 274 -24.58 0.39 -8.03
CA PHE A 274 -24.67 1.63 -7.26
C PHE A 274 -24.74 1.38 -5.75
N ILE A 275 -25.57 0.43 -5.31
CA ILE A 275 -25.71 0.10 -3.89
C ILE A 275 -24.42 -0.56 -3.38
N ILE A 276 -23.83 -1.47 -4.15
CA ILE A 276 -22.57 -2.13 -3.81
C ILE A 276 -21.46 -1.09 -3.63
N GLN A 277 -21.33 -0.12 -4.54
CA GLN A 277 -20.35 0.96 -4.41
C GLN A 277 -20.62 1.83 -3.19
N LYS A 278 -21.87 2.23 -2.96
CA LYS A 278 -22.26 3.05 -1.80
C LYS A 278 -21.91 2.37 -0.47
N LEU A 279 -22.18 1.08 -0.37
CA LEU A 279 -21.80 0.25 0.78
C LEU A 279 -20.28 0.13 0.92
N PHE A 280 -19.55 0.01 -0.20
CA PHE A 280 -18.10 -0.09 -0.21
C PHE A 280 -17.44 1.19 0.31
N GLU A 281 -17.97 2.36 -0.03
CA GLU A 281 -17.53 3.64 0.50
C GLU A 281 -17.67 3.70 2.03
N THR A 282 -18.83 3.34 2.56
CA THR A 282 -19.07 3.28 4.01
C THR A 282 -18.14 2.27 4.67
N PHE A 283 -17.99 1.09 4.07
CA PHE A 283 -17.08 0.05 4.56
C PHE A 283 -15.63 0.55 4.60
N CYS A 284 -15.15 1.25 3.57
CA CYS A 284 -13.79 1.81 3.55
C CYS A 284 -13.59 2.84 4.66
N PHE A 285 -14.56 3.73 4.87
CA PHE A 285 -14.51 4.72 5.95
C PHE A 285 -14.45 4.06 7.33
N LEU A 286 -15.34 3.09 7.60
CA LEU A 286 -15.40 2.40 8.88
C LEU A 286 -14.12 1.61 9.15
N THR A 287 -13.62 0.85 8.16
CA THR A 287 -12.37 0.08 8.29
C THR A 287 -11.16 0.98 8.50
N GLN A 288 -11.09 2.13 7.82
CA GLN A 288 -10.02 3.12 8.05
C GLN A 288 -10.15 3.70 9.45
N LYS A 289 -11.36 4.04 9.93
CA LYS A 289 -11.58 4.58 11.27
C LYS A 289 -11.07 3.67 12.38
N ILE A 290 -11.22 2.35 12.25
CA ILE A 290 -10.69 1.36 13.21
C ILE A 290 -9.21 0.99 12.99
N ASP A 291 -8.55 1.63 12.03
CA ASP A 291 -7.15 1.37 11.61
C ASP A 291 -6.88 -0.07 11.17
N VAL A 292 -7.91 -0.71 10.63
CA VAL A 292 -7.79 -2.06 10.13
C VAL A 292 -7.34 -2.00 8.68
N LEU A 293 -6.04 -2.22 8.49
CA LEU A 293 -5.48 -2.60 7.20
C LEU A 293 -5.60 -4.12 6.96
N ARG A 294 -5.67 -4.90 8.06
CA ARG A 294 -5.86 -6.34 8.07
C ARG A 294 -6.84 -6.73 9.17
N SER A 295 -7.93 -7.40 8.82
CA SER A 295 -8.93 -7.87 9.77
C SER A 295 -9.23 -9.34 9.58
N ASP A 296 -9.61 -10.00 10.67
CA ASP A 296 -10.29 -11.29 10.60
C ASP A 296 -11.69 -11.16 9.97
N ARG A 297 -12.20 -12.30 9.47
CA ARG A 297 -13.50 -12.39 8.79
C ARG A 297 -14.63 -11.86 9.64
N TYR A 298 -14.65 -12.24 10.92
CA TYR A 298 -15.71 -11.87 11.84
C TYR A 298 -15.80 -10.35 12.02
N LYS A 299 -14.66 -9.67 12.22
CA LYS A 299 -14.62 -8.21 12.30
C LYS A 299 -15.07 -7.55 11.01
N LEU A 300 -14.68 -8.07 9.84
CA LEU A 300 -15.13 -7.48 8.56
C LEU A 300 -16.64 -7.64 8.36
N LEU A 301 -17.20 -8.79 8.74
CA LEU A 301 -18.65 -9.00 8.68
C LEU A 301 -19.36 -8.01 9.61
N GLY A 302 -18.86 -7.79 10.83
CA GLY A 302 -19.40 -6.77 11.74
C GLY A 302 -19.33 -5.35 11.17
N VAL A 303 -18.25 -4.99 10.48
CA VAL A 303 -18.14 -3.68 9.81
C VAL A 303 -19.10 -3.57 8.62
N ILE A 304 -19.31 -4.67 7.87
CA ILE A 304 -20.29 -4.72 6.79
C ILE A 304 -21.70 -4.56 7.34
N GLU A 305 -22.05 -5.23 8.44
CA GLU A 305 -23.33 -5.06 9.12
C GLU A 305 -23.56 -3.60 9.56
N GLU A 306 -22.54 -2.95 10.12
CA GLU A 306 -22.59 -1.53 10.48
C GLU A 306 -22.79 -0.65 9.24
N ALA A 307 -22.09 -0.93 8.13
CA ALA A 307 -22.26 -0.21 6.87
C ALA A 307 -23.68 -0.38 6.28
N VAL A 308 -24.21 -1.60 6.30
CA VAL A 308 -25.57 -1.94 5.83
C VAL A 308 -26.62 -1.23 6.67
N LYS A 309 -26.45 -1.22 7.99
CA LYS A 309 -27.32 -0.51 8.93
C LYS A 309 -27.28 1.00 8.71
N PHE A 310 -26.09 1.56 8.51
CA PHE A 310 -25.91 2.99 8.26
C PHE A 310 -26.60 3.43 6.96
N GLU A 311 -26.51 2.62 5.90
CA GLU A 311 -27.15 2.90 4.62
C GLU A 311 -28.65 2.58 4.59
N GLY A 312 -29.21 2.03 5.67
CA GLY A 312 -30.63 1.70 5.78
C GLY A 312 -31.07 0.54 4.87
N ILE A 313 -30.17 -0.38 4.54
CA ILE A 313 -30.43 -1.51 3.65
C ILE A 313 -30.82 -2.72 4.50
N THR A 314 -31.95 -3.36 4.22
CA THR A 314 -32.52 -4.43 5.06
C THR A 314 -32.38 -5.83 4.48
N SER A 315 -31.96 -5.97 3.22
CA SER A 315 -32.08 -7.23 2.46
C SER A 315 -30.74 -7.81 2.00
N VAL A 316 -29.65 -7.61 2.76
CA VAL A 316 -28.30 -8.05 2.36
C VAL A 316 -27.72 -8.96 3.42
N VAL A 317 -27.25 -10.13 2.97
CA VAL A 317 -26.44 -11.04 3.77
C VAL A 317 -24.99 -10.52 3.74
N PRO A 318 -24.39 -10.14 4.89
CA PRO A 318 -23.02 -9.61 4.95
C PRO A 318 -21.98 -10.47 4.25
N GLU A 319 -22.10 -11.80 4.34
CA GLU A 319 -21.21 -12.77 3.72
C GLU A 319 -21.26 -12.71 2.19
N SER A 320 -22.44 -12.50 1.62
CA SER A 320 -22.63 -12.36 0.18
C SER A 320 -21.97 -11.07 -0.33
N LEU A 321 -22.11 -9.96 0.42
CA LEU A 321 -21.46 -8.70 0.06
C LEU A 321 -19.94 -8.78 0.19
N LEU A 322 -19.43 -9.42 1.24
CA LEU A 322 -18.00 -9.67 1.40
C LEU A 322 -17.46 -10.52 0.23
N SER A 323 -18.22 -11.53 -0.18
CA SER A 323 -17.90 -12.38 -1.33
C SER A 323 -17.83 -11.56 -2.63
N ASP A 324 -18.78 -10.64 -2.86
CA ASP A 324 -18.75 -9.73 -4.00
C ASP A 324 -17.50 -8.82 -3.98
N TYR A 325 -17.14 -8.24 -2.83
CA TYR A 325 -15.92 -7.42 -2.72
C TYR A 325 -14.64 -8.23 -3.00
N LEU A 326 -14.56 -9.47 -2.51
CA LEU A 326 -13.37 -10.32 -2.70
C LEU A 326 -13.27 -10.86 -4.12
N LYS A 327 -14.33 -11.47 -4.64
CA LYS A 327 -14.32 -12.22 -5.90
C LYS A 327 -14.49 -11.33 -7.12
N ILE A 328 -15.32 -10.28 -7.02
CA ILE A 328 -15.70 -9.44 -8.17
C ILE A 328 -14.75 -8.26 -8.29
N THR A 329 -14.60 -7.48 -7.21
CA THR A 329 -13.78 -6.26 -7.29
C THR A 329 -12.28 -6.56 -7.26
N GLY A 330 -11.86 -7.62 -6.55
CA GLY A 330 -10.43 -7.91 -6.32
C GLY A 330 -9.69 -6.81 -5.56
N LEU A 331 -10.42 -5.84 -5.00
CA LEU A 331 -9.84 -4.71 -4.25
C LEU A 331 -9.55 -5.10 -2.80
N LEU A 332 -10.21 -6.14 -2.30
CA LEU A 332 -9.88 -6.86 -1.06
C LEU A 332 -9.26 -8.21 -1.43
N VAL A 333 -8.22 -8.60 -0.70
CA VAL A 333 -7.50 -9.86 -0.89
C VAL A 333 -7.53 -10.66 0.41
N SER A 334 -7.68 -11.98 0.30
CA SER A 334 -7.48 -12.88 1.45
C SER A 334 -6.00 -12.95 1.78
N ASP A 335 -5.69 -12.63 3.03
CA ASP A 335 -4.35 -12.44 3.57
C ASP A 335 -4.07 -13.47 4.67
N GLY A 336 -4.22 -14.78 4.36
CA GLY A 336 -4.02 -15.90 5.30
C GLY A 336 -5.31 -16.44 5.95
N PHE A 337 -5.18 -17.17 7.07
CA PHE A 337 -6.30 -17.83 7.76
C PHE A 337 -7.33 -16.81 8.25
N GLU A 338 -8.44 -16.71 7.51
CA GLU A 338 -9.57 -15.80 7.76
C GLU A 338 -9.21 -14.30 7.87
N SER A 339 -8.01 -13.86 7.49
CA SER A 339 -7.67 -12.43 7.41
C SER A 339 -7.82 -11.87 6.00
N TYR A 340 -8.16 -10.59 5.90
CA TYR A 340 -8.27 -9.88 4.62
C TYR A 340 -7.66 -8.49 4.72
N SER A 341 -7.14 -8.01 3.60
CA SER A 341 -6.53 -6.69 3.47
C SER A 341 -6.90 -6.02 2.15
N PHE A 342 -6.81 -4.69 2.11
CA PHE A 342 -6.97 -3.95 0.85
C PHE A 342 -5.74 -4.17 -0.03
N SER A 343 -5.99 -4.38 -1.33
CA SER A 343 -4.95 -4.48 -2.36
C SER A 343 -4.00 -3.27 -2.35
N HIS A 344 -4.54 -2.06 -2.12
CA HIS A 344 -3.76 -0.86 -1.91
C HIS A 344 -4.46 0.11 -0.93
N LYS A 345 -3.68 0.74 -0.03
CA LYS A 345 -4.21 1.63 1.02
C LYS A 345 -4.95 2.84 0.44
N SER A 346 -4.44 3.43 -0.63
CA SER A 346 -5.08 4.61 -1.24
C SER A 346 -6.47 4.33 -1.82
N ILE A 347 -6.81 3.07 -2.11
CA ILE A 347 -8.16 2.69 -2.55
C ILE A 347 -9.12 2.86 -1.38
N GLN A 348 -8.78 2.32 -0.21
CA GLN A 348 -9.53 2.55 1.02
C GLN A 348 -9.65 4.05 1.31
N GLU A 349 -8.54 4.79 1.26
CA GLU A 349 -8.50 6.23 1.57
C GLU A 349 -9.36 7.08 0.62
N PHE A 350 -9.40 6.72 -0.68
CA PHE A 350 -10.25 7.37 -1.67
C PHE A 350 -11.74 7.10 -1.43
N PHE A 351 -12.12 5.83 -1.24
CA PHE A 351 -13.54 5.50 -1.03
C PHE A 351 -14.05 5.99 0.33
N SER A 352 -13.16 6.14 1.33
CA SER A 352 -13.45 6.89 2.55
C SER A 352 -13.71 8.38 2.27
N ALA A 353 -12.96 8.99 1.35
CA ALA A 353 -13.19 10.38 0.95
C ALA A 353 -14.54 10.53 0.24
N SER A 354 -14.85 9.60 -0.67
CA SER A 354 -16.16 9.53 -1.35
C SER A 354 -17.31 9.39 -0.36
N PHE A 355 -17.14 8.59 0.70
CA PHE A 355 -18.11 8.52 1.79
C PHE A 355 -18.31 9.88 2.49
N VAL A 356 -17.22 10.54 2.88
CA VAL A 356 -17.30 11.83 3.59
C VAL A 356 -17.94 12.91 2.71
N SER A 357 -17.65 12.94 1.42
CA SER A 357 -18.18 13.96 0.49
C SER A 357 -19.71 13.89 0.31
N ARG A 358 -20.33 12.73 0.55
CA ARG A 358 -21.80 12.55 0.48
C ARG A 358 -22.53 12.70 1.80
N LEU A 359 -21.82 12.92 2.91
CA LEU A 359 -22.45 13.15 4.21
C LEU A 359 -23.23 14.47 4.26
N PRO A 360 -24.21 14.63 5.16
CA PRO A 360 -24.80 15.93 5.44
C PRO A 360 -23.77 16.94 5.97
N GLU A 361 -24.01 18.23 5.74
CA GLU A 361 -23.09 19.32 6.10
C GLU A 361 -22.66 19.29 7.58
N ASP A 362 -23.60 19.06 8.49
CA ASP A 362 -23.33 18.96 9.93
C ASP A 362 -22.36 17.82 10.27
N SER A 363 -22.51 16.67 9.59
CA SER A 363 -21.63 15.52 9.79
C SER A 363 -20.25 15.76 9.20
N LYS A 364 -20.16 16.43 8.05
CA LYS A 364 -18.86 16.85 7.47
C LYS A 364 -18.12 17.80 8.40
N LYS A 365 -18.83 18.79 8.97
CA LYS A 365 -18.26 19.74 9.92
C LYS A 365 -17.64 19.02 11.12
N VAL A 366 -18.38 18.09 11.75
CA VAL A 366 -17.85 17.28 12.87
C VAL A 366 -16.63 16.46 12.46
N TYR A 367 -16.64 15.85 11.26
CA TYR A 367 -15.49 15.12 10.74
C TYR A 367 -14.25 16.01 10.64
N TYR A 368 -14.34 17.15 9.95
CA TYR A 368 -13.21 18.05 9.75
C TYR A 368 -12.71 18.67 11.06
N GLU A 369 -13.62 19.11 11.94
CA GLU A 369 -13.26 19.63 13.27
C GLU A 369 -12.48 18.61 14.10
N SER A 370 -12.82 17.32 13.99
CA SER A 370 -12.12 16.26 14.71
C SER A 370 -10.66 16.06 14.27
N LEU A 371 -10.27 16.57 13.11
CA LEU A 371 -8.91 16.47 12.55
C LEU A 371 -8.03 17.68 12.93
N ILE A 372 -8.64 18.83 13.24
CA ILE A 372 -7.92 20.08 13.45
C ILE A 372 -7.14 20.01 14.77
N GLY A 373 -5.81 20.02 14.66
CA GLY A 373 -4.86 19.93 15.77
C GLY A 373 -4.92 18.63 16.57
N ASN A 374 -5.27 17.54 15.89
CA ASN A 374 -4.98 16.19 16.33
C ASN A 374 -4.05 15.54 15.30
N ASP A 375 -2.74 15.56 15.58
CA ASP A 375 -1.69 15.16 14.63
C ASP A 375 -1.81 13.68 14.24
N GLU A 376 -2.21 12.81 15.18
CA GLU A 376 -2.40 11.39 14.93
C GLU A 376 -3.54 11.15 13.93
N LYS A 377 -4.70 11.80 14.17
CA LYS A 377 -5.82 11.73 13.23
C LYS A 377 -5.48 12.38 11.90
N PHE A 378 -4.77 13.49 11.90
CA PHE A 378 -4.33 14.12 10.66
C PHE A 378 -3.43 13.18 9.85
N ALA A 379 -2.42 12.57 10.47
CA ALA A 379 -1.54 11.62 9.80
C ALA A 379 -2.32 10.44 9.19
N LYS A 380 -3.33 9.95 9.92
CA LYS A 380 -4.21 8.85 9.49
C LYS A 380 -5.12 9.20 8.31
N TRP A 381 -5.70 10.40 8.32
CA TRP A 381 -6.68 10.86 7.32
C TRP A 381 -6.08 11.76 6.24
N ARG A 382 -4.77 11.98 6.24
CA ARG A 382 -4.07 12.89 5.32
C ARG A 382 -4.40 12.65 3.84
N ASN A 383 -4.34 11.40 3.40
CA ASN A 383 -4.63 11.06 2.00
C ASN A 383 -6.13 11.19 1.69
N THR A 384 -7.00 10.88 2.65
CA THR A 384 -8.45 11.14 2.53
C THR A 384 -8.73 12.64 2.38
N LEU A 385 -8.05 13.49 3.15
CA LEU A 385 -8.12 14.95 3.02
C LEU A 385 -7.60 15.43 1.66
N PHE A 386 -6.53 14.83 1.14
CA PHE A 386 -6.04 15.12 -0.20
C PHE A 386 -7.12 14.85 -1.25
N PHE A 387 -7.80 13.71 -1.19
CA PHE A 387 -8.92 13.44 -2.10
C PHE A 387 -10.10 14.41 -1.90
N LEU A 388 -10.48 14.68 -0.65
CA LEU A 388 -11.54 15.64 -0.30
C LEU A 388 -11.29 17.05 -0.84
N SER A 389 -10.02 17.48 -0.93
CA SER A 389 -9.66 18.77 -1.52
C SER A 389 -10.08 18.91 -2.98
N THR A 390 -10.25 17.79 -3.69
CA THR A 390 -10.67 17.73 -5.09
C THR A 390 -12.16 17.38 -5.23
N ILE A 391 -12.63 16.32 -4.55
CA ILE A 391 -14.01 15.83 -4.72
C ILE A 391 -15.07 16.66 -3.98
N ASP A 392 -14.67 17.40 -2.93
CA ASP A 392 -15.57 18.21 -2.10
C ASP A 392 -14.87 19.51 -1.66
N GLN A 393 -14.34 20.21 -2.67
CA GLN A 393 -13.49 21.39 -2.47
C GLN A 393 -14.15 22.45 -1.58
N THR A 394 -15.44 22.72 -1.74
CA THR A 394 -16.16 23.74 -0.95
C THR A 394 -16.15 23.40 0.53
N SER A 395 -16.52 22.16 0.89
CA SER A 395 -16.56 21.73 2.30
C SER A 395 -15.15 21.63 2.88
N TYR A 396 -14.19 21.13 2.11
CA TYR A 396 -12.78 21.08 2.49
C TYR A 396 -12.24 22.48 2.81
N LEU A 397 -12.48 23.46 1.94
CA LEU A 397 -12.03 24.83 2.14
C LEU A 397 -12.69 25.45 3.38
N ARG A 398 -14.02 25.31 3.49
CA ARG A 398 -14.83 25.95 4.54
C ARG A 398 -14.60 25.37 5.93
N PHE A 399 -14.55 24.03 6.06
CA PHE A 399 -14.53 23.37 7.36
C PHE A 399 -13.14 22.88 7.79
N TYR A 400 -12.19 22.74 6.85
CA TYR A 400 -10.85 22.29 7.19
C TYR A 400 -9.78 23.35 6.92
N LEU A 401 -9.60 23.80 5.67
CA LEU A 401 -8.46 24.65 5.32
C LEU A 401 -8.55 26.02 6.01
N LEU A 402 -9.72 26.68 5.96
CA LEU A 402 -9.90 27.99 6.60
C LEU A 402 -9.75 27.91 8.13
N PRO A 403 -10.44 27.02 8.86
CA PRO A 403 -10.24 26.89 10.30
C PRO A 403 -8.81 26.49 10.70
N THR A 404 -8.16 25.62 9.93
CA THR A 404 -6.75 25.23 10.19
C THR A 404 -5.82 26.42 10.02
N LYS A 405 -5.97 27.19 8.93
CA LYS A 405 -5.19 28.42 8.72
C LYS A 405 -5.45 29.46 9.80
N LYS A 406 -6.72 29.65 10.19
CA LYS A 406 -7.06 30.59 11.28
C LYS A 406 -6.39 30.20 12.58
N ARG A 407 -6.45 28.91 12.95
CA ARG A 407 -5.79 28.38 14.14
C ARG A 407 -4.27 28.56 14.07
N LEU A 408 -3.65 28.22 12.95
CA LEU A 408 -2.21 28.35 12.75
C LEU A 408 -1.74 29.81 12.80
N LEU A 409 -2.58 30.75 12.38
CA LEU A 409 -2.29 32.19 12.37
C LEU A 409 -2.82 32.93 13.61
N GLY A 410 -3.33 32.24 14.64
CA GLY A 410 -3.90 32.89 15.83
C GLY A 410 -5.10 33.83 15.53
N LEU A 411 -5.75 33.70 14.36
CA LEU A 411 -6.86 34.55 13.95
C LEU A 411 -8.11 34.24 14.79
N THR A 412 -8.47 35.16 15.69
CA THR A 412 -9.76 35.13 16.41
C THR A 412 -10.89 35.70 15.54
N GLU A 413 -12.13 35.78 16.04
CA GLU A 413 -13.29 36.24 15.25
C GLU A 413 -13.17 37.69 14.72
N GLY A 414 -12.18 38.47 15.18
CA GLY A 414 -11.81 39.76 14.60
C GLY A 414 -10.86 39.63 13.42
N GLU A 415 -10.97 40.53 12.44
CA GLU A 415 -10.11 40.58 11.22
C GLU A 415 -8.63 40.93 11.51
N VAL A 416 -8.19 40.88 12.77
CA VAL A 416 -6.83 41.22 13.19
C VAL A 416 -6.09 39.95 13.59
N ALA A 417 -5.01 39.65 12.86
CA ALA A 417 -4.08 38.57 13.19
C ALA A 417 -3.03 39.08 14.18
N ASP A 418 -3.05 38.57 15.41
CA ASP A 418 -1.95 38.74 16.35
C ASP A 418 -1.04 37.51 16.25
N VAL A 419 -0.18 37.50 15.22
CA VAL A 419 0.70 36.37 14.91
C VAL A 419 1.98 36.49 15.74
N GLY A 420 2.13 35.65 16.76
CA GLY A 420 3.34 35.55 17.55
C GLY A 420 4.43 34.71 16.88
N TYR A 421 5.65 34.78 17.42
CA TYR A 421 6.78 33.94 16.96
C TYR A 421 6.46 32.44 17.08
N ALA A 422 5.78 32.03 18.16
CA ALA A 422 5.37 30.64 18.35
C ALA A 422 4.39 30.15 17.26
N ASP A 423 3.49 31.03 16.81
CA ASP A 423 2.51 30.73 15.75
C ASP A 423 3.20 30.62 14.39
N MET A 424 4.15 31.51 14.09
CA MET A 424 4.99 31.38 12.89
C MET A 424 5.81 30.09 12.92
N VAL A 425 6.39 29.72 14.06
CA VAL A 425 7.12 28.46 14.24
C VAL A 425 6.21 27.25 14.07
N ALA A 426 4.94 27.32 14.48
CA ALA A 426 3.95 26.26 14.27
C ALA A 426 3.49 26.15 12.80
N VAL A 427 3.39 27.29 12.10
CA VAL A 427 3.01 27.37 10.67
C VAL A 427 4.14 26.87 9.77
N ILE A 428 5.36 27.32 10.05
CA ILE A 428 6.52 27.10 9.21
C ILE A 428 7.17 25.76 9.60
N GLY A 429 7.24 25.45 10.89
CA GLY A 429 7.95 24.30 11.47
C GLY A 429 9.32 24.72 12.01
N GLN A 430 9.70 24.25 13.21
CA GLN A 430 10.95 24.65 13.89
C GLN A 430 12.23 24.44 13.06
N ASP A 431 12.27 23.41 12.21
CA ASP A 431 13.45 23.02 11.42
C ASP A 431 13.40 23.45 9.96
N THR A 432 12.64 24.52 9.67
CA THR A 432 12.42 24.94 8.30
C THR A 432 13.55 25.81 7.80
N ARG A 433 14.22 25.38 6.74
CA ARG A 433 15.28 26.12 6.07
C ARG A 433 14.77 26.72 4.77
N VAL A 434 15.21 27.93 4.47
CA VAL A 434 14.87 28.64 3.24
C VAL A 434 16.12 28.78 2.39
N LYS A 435 16.03 28.44 1.11
CA LYS A 435 17.09 28.72 0.13
C LYS A 435 16.68 29.95 -0.67
N ALA A 436 17.52 30.98 -0.67
CA ALA A 436 17.34 32.21 -1.42
C ALA A 436 18.64 32.62 -2.12
N THR A 437 18.54 33.44 -3.17
CA THR A 437 19.69 34.08 -3.82
C THR A 437 20.22 35.23 -2.96
N GLU A 438 21.43 35.71 -3.27
CA GLU A 438 22.01 36.90 -2.59
C GLU A 438 21.18 38.17 -2.79
N GLU A 439 20.37 38.20 -3.85
CA GLU A 439 19.44 39.28 -4.19
C GLU A 439 18.07 39.13 -3.49
N GLY A 440 17.89 38.07 -2.68
CA GLY A 440 16.66 37.80 -1.93
C GLY A 440 15.58 37.04 -2.70
N GLU A 441 15.88 36.49 -3.89
CA GLU A 441 14.93 35.66 -4.63
C GLU A 441 14.81 34.26 -4.02
N PHE A 442 13.58 33.82 -3.84
CA PHE A 442 13.26 32.60 -3.10
C PHE A 442 13.34 31.37 -3.99
N LEU A 443 14.23 30.42 -3.68
CA LEU A 443 14.50 29.21 -4.46
C LEU A 443 13.80 27.95 -3.89
N GLY A 444 13.47 27.91 -2.60
CA GLY A 444 12.72 26.78 -2.01
C GLY A 444 12.67 26.77 -0.47
N ILE A 445 11.74 25.99 0.08
CA ILE A 445 11.58 25.72 1.53
C ILE A 445 11.87 24.24 1.81
N TYR A 446 12.65 23.98 2.86
CA TYR A 446 13.08 22.67 3.32
C TYR A 446 12.63 22.48 4.76
N TRP A 447 12.25 21.27 5.14
CA TRP A 447 12.10 20.88 6.53
C TRP A 447 13.15 19.82 6.81
N ASP A 448 14.12 20.14 7.67
CA ASP A 448 15.38 19.39 7.76
C ASP A 448 16.09 19.32 6.38
N ASP A 449 16.58 18.16 5.93
CA ASP A 449 17.21 17.98 4.61
C ASP A 449 16.21 17.52 3.50
N ARG A 450 14.89 17.65 3.72
CA ARG A 450 13.84 17.19 2.76
C ARG A 450 13.01 18.34 2.17
N TRP A 451 12.70 18.23 0.88
CA TRP A 451 11.83 19.18 0.15
C TRP A 451 10.38 19.11 0.65
N LEU A 452 9.82 20.26 1.02
CA LEU A 452 8.39 20.43 1.34
C LEU A 452 7.60 20.60 0.03
N LEU A 453 7.09 19.50 -0.55
CA LEU A 453 6.50 19.54 -1.89
C LEU A 453 4.98 19.77 -1.96
N LEU A 454 4.20 19.77 -0.87
CA LEU A 454 2.73 19.85 -1.01
C LEU A 454 1.99 20.80 -0.05
N ILE A 455 2.68 21.36 0.94
CA ILE A 455 2.13 22.48 1.72
C ILE A 455 2.53 23.83 1.08
N SER A 456 3.59 23.84 0.27
CA SER A 456 4.35 25.04 -0.07
C SER A 456 3.76 25.93 -1.16
N LEU A 457 2.89 25.52 -2.08
CA LEU A 457 2.39 26.49 -3.07
C LEU A 457 1.49 27.56 -2.45
N ASN A 458 0.62 27.16 -1.51
CA ASN A 458 -0.24 28.10 -0.79
C ASN A 458 0.45 28.71 0.44
N LEU A 459 1.41 28.02 1.08
CA LEU A 459 2.18 28.58 2.20
C LEU A 459 3.31 29.50 1.76
N VAL A 460 3.94 29.28 0.61
CA VAL A 460 4.88 30.25 0.00
C VAL A 460 4.14 31.50 -0.46
N GLY A 461 2.92 31.36 -1.00
CA GLY A 461 2.05 32.49 -1.30
C GLY A 461 1.68 33.29 -0.04
N LEU A 462 1.32 32.58 1.03
CA LEU A 462 1.01 33.18 2.34
C LEU A 462 2.25 33.83 2.98
N LEU A 463 3.41 33.17 2.95
CA LEU A 463 4.70 33.69 3.43
C LEU A 463 5.14 34.92 2.64
N ARG A 464 4.97 34.93 1.31
CA ARG A 464 5.22 36.12 0.47
C ARG A 464 4.29 37.29 0.79
N GLN A 465 3.05 37.02 1.20
CA GLN A 465 2.12 38.08 1.64
C GLN A 465 2.45 38.58 3.06
N ILE A 466 2.79 37.68 3.98
CA ILE A 466 3.14 38.01 5.37
C ILE A 466 4.48 38.75 5.45
N LEU A 467 5.49 38.37 4.64
CA LEU A 467 6.81 39.01 4.63
C LEU A 467 6.87 40.30 3.80
N LYS A 468 5.86 40.63 2.99
CA LYS A 468 5.71 41.96 2.36
C LYS A 468 5.12 43.01 3.30
N LEU A 469 4.61 42.58 4.46
CA LEU A 469 4.07 43.44 5.52
C LEU A 469 5.14 43.82 6.57
N PHE A 470 6.30 43.17 6.54
CA PHE A 470 7.54 43.59 7.20
C PHE A 470 8.44 44.29 6.17
#